data_AF-A0A3D3AIB5-F1
#
_entry.id   AF-A0A3D3AIB5-F1
#
_cell.length_a   1.000
_cell.length_b   1.000
_cell.length_c   1.000
_cell.angle_alpha   90.00
_cell.angle_beta   90.00
_cell.angle_gamma   90.00
#
_symmetry.space_group_name_H-M   'P 1'
#
loop_
_entity.id
_entity.type
_entity.pdbx_description
1 polymer ?
#
loop_
_entity_poly.entity_id
_entity_poly.type
_entity_poly.pdbx_seq_one_letter_code
_entity_poly.pdbx_strand_id
1 'polypeptide(L)'
;MILLSIFTFILTVSLWFFDKKKTIRGLKKGLTLLLNLFFPFVSLLFLVSFVFSLFPQEKIIEFLGKDSGLKGYGIAALTGSIAMIPGFIAFPLGSVLVKMGVGYGVLAVFMTTLMMVGTVTLKIEASFFGWKVSLLRNCLSLMGSLIIGMIMAVLWEYL
;
A
#
# COMPACT_ATOMS: atom_id res chain seq x y z
N MET A 1 9.04 17.39 6.01
CA MET A 1 9.93 17.06 4.87
C MET A 1 10.99 18.13 4.60
N ILE A 2 10.63 19.43 4.54
CA ILE A 2 11.58 20.53 4.26
C ILE A 2 12.80 20.55 5.18
N LEU A 3 12.61 20.44 6.52
CA LEU A 3 13.71 20.40 7.49
C LEU A 3 14.70 19.25 7.24
N LEU A 4 14.18 18.07 6.91
CA LEU A 4 15.00 16.88 6.64
C LEU A 4 15.82 17.07 5.35
N SER A 5 15.23 17.67 4.32
CA SER A 5 15.91 17.98 3.06
C SER A 5 17.02 19.00 3.27
N ILE A 6 16.76 20.06 4.04
CA ILE A 6 17.76 21.08 4.39
C ILE A 6 18.91 20.45 5.16
N PHE A 7 18.60 19.65 6.19
CA PHE A 7 19.62 18.96 6.99
C PHE A 7 20.49 18.03 6.13
N THR A 8 19.87 17.23 5.27
CA THR A 8 20.58 16.32 4.35
C THR A 8 21.45 17.09 3.36
N PHE A 9 20.98 18.24 2.86
CA PHE A 9 21.74 19.09 1.97
C PHE A 9 22.99 19.67 2.66
N ILE A 10 22.84 20.21 3.88
CA ILE A 10 23.96 20.74 4.67
C ILE A 10 25.00 19.65 4.97
N LEU A 11 24.55 18.46 5.37
CA LEU A 11 25.45 17.32 5.59
C LEU A 11 26.18 16.90 4.31
N THR A 12 25.49 16.87 3.17
CA THR A 12 26.11 16.48 1.90
C THR A 12 27.14 17.51 1.44
N VAL A 13 26.82 18.81 1.55
CA VAL A 13 27.73 19.91 1.21
C VAL A 13 28.93 19.93 2.14
N SER A 14 28.75 19.77 3.45
CA SER A 14 29.88 19.69 4.38
C SER A 14 30.77 18.48 4.08
N LEU A 15 30.21 17.28 3.92
CA LEU A 15 30.95 16.06 3.59
C LEU A 15 31.71 16.16 2.25
N TRP A 16 31.21 16.96 1.30
CA TRP A 16 31.89 17.24 0.04
C TRP A 16 33.25 17.91 0.23
N PHE A 17 33.40 18.76 1.25
CA PHE A 17 34.69 19.41 1.56
C PHE A 17 35.66 18.49 2.32
N PHE A 18 35.17 17.50 3.07
CA PHE A 18 36.01 16.57 3.83
C PHE A 18 36.48 15.36 3.00
N ASP A 19 35.57 14.69 2.29
CA ASP A 19 35.90 13.51 1.48
C ASP A 19 34.97 13.40 0.26
N LYS A 20 35.40 13.98 -0.85
CA LYS A 20 34.68 13.94 -2.13
C LYS A 20 34.46 12.52 -2.62
N LYS A 21 35.43 11.61 -2.43
CA LYS A 21 35.31 10.23 -2.93
C LYS A 21 34.23 9.46 -2.16
N LYS A 22 34.18 9.62 -0.84
CA LYS A 22 33.15 9.00 0.01
C LYS A 22 31.78 9.62 -0.25
N THR A 23 31.71 10.93 -0.44
CA THR A 23 30.45 11.64 -0.75
C THR A 23 29.86 11.20 -2.09
N ILE A 24 30.66 11.15 -3.16
CA ILE A 24 30.21 10.67 -4.47
C ILE A 24 29.76 9.21 -4.40
N ARG A 25 30.47 8.36 -3.64
CA ARG A 25 30.08 6.96 -3.45
C ARG A 25 28.73 6.82 -2.73
N GLY A 26 28.50 7.64 -1.71
CA GLY A 26 27.22 7.73 -1.00
C GLY A 26 26.08 8.17 -1.90
N LEU A 27 26.28 9.26 -2.66
CA LEU A 27 25.30 9.76 -3.63
C LEU A 27 24.99 8.73 -4.72
N LYS A 28 26.01 8.07 -5.29
CA LYS A 28 25.81 7.03 -6.29
C LYS A 28 25.01 5.85 -5.73
N LYS A 29 25.31 5.40 -4.51
CA LYS A 29 24.56 4.34 -3.85
C LYS A 29 23.11 4.75 -3.58
N GLY A 30 22.88 5.97 -3.11
CA GLY A 30 21.54 6.53 -2.92
C GLY A 30 20.76 6.59 -4.23
N LEU A 31 21.38 7.06 -5.32
CA LEU A 31 20.77 7.11 -6.63
C LEU A 31 20.46 5.70 -7.18
N THR A 32 21.36 4.74 -6.99
CA THR A 32 21.09 3.34 -7.38
C THR A 32 19.91 2.76 -6.60
N LEU A 33 19.83 2.98 -5.29
CA LEU A 33 18.68 2.55 -4.49
C LEU A 33 17.39 3.22 -4.94
N LEU A 34 17.44 4.53 -5.24
CA LEU A 34 16.29 5.28 -5.76
C LEU A 34 15.82 4.69 -7.09
N LEU A 35 16.72 4.49 -8.05
CA LEU A 35 16.38 3.95 -9.38
C LEU A 35 15.84 2.51 -9.27
N ASN A 36 16.45 1.67 -8.43
CA ASN A 36 16.00 0.30 -8.20
C ASN A 36 14.58 0.23 -7.62
N LEU A 37 14.15 1.24 -6.87
CA LEU A 37 12.77 1.35 -6.38
C LEU A 37 11.85 2.03 -7.40
N PHE A 38 12.35 3.04 -8.09
CA PHE A 38 11.59 3.88 -9.01
C PHE A 38 11.08 3.11 -10.22
N PHE A 39 11.92 2.31 -10.89
CA PHE A 39 11.49 1.58 -12.08
C PHE A 39 10.35 0.58 -11.76
N PRO A 40 10.48 -0.33 -10.77
CA PRO A 40 9.37 -1.21 -10.40
C PRO A 40 8.13 -0.46 -9.91
N PHE A 41 8.31 0.65 -9.18
CA PHE A 41 7.21 1.49 -8.71
C PHE A 41 6.39 2.06 -9.86
N VAL A 42 7.05 2.72 -10.83
CA VAL A 42 6.38 3.30 -12.01
C VAL A 42 5.74 2.22 -12.87
N SER A 43 6.44 1.09 -13.09
CA SER A 43 5.87 -0.03 -13.84
C SER A 43 4.62 -0.60 -13.18
N LEU A 44 4.60 -0.75 -11.85
CA LEU A 44 3.41 -1.26 -11.16
C LEU A 44 2.27 -0.24 -11.18
N LEU A 45 2.55 1.05 -10.97
CA LEU A 45 1.53 2.09 -11.08
C LEU A 45 0.93 2.18 -12.48
N PHE A 46 1.75 2.03 -13.51
CA PHE A 46 1.28 1.96 -14.89
C PHE A 46 0.38 0.75 -15.11
N LEU A 47 0.81 -0.44 -14.66
CA LEU A 47 0.03 -1.67 -14.81
C LEU A 47 -1.32 -1.57 -14.09
N VAL A 48 -1.34 -1.09 -12.85
CA VAL A 48 -2.58 -0.95 -12.09
C VAL A 48 -3.50 0.11 -12.70
N SER A 49 -2.95 1.27 -13.10
CA SER A 49 -3.71 2.31 -13.81
C SER A 49 -4.27 1.80 -15.15
N PHE A 50 -3.48 0.99 -15.87
CA PHE A 50 -3.92 0.38 -17.13
C PHE A 50 -5.05 -0.61 -16.90
N VAL A 51 -4.93 -1.49 -15.91
CA VAL A 51 -6.01 -2.42 -15.52
C VAL A 51 -7.27 -1.64 -15.16
N PHE A 52 -7.17 -0.60 -14.32
CA PHE A 52 -8.32 0.23 -13.97
C PHE A 52 -8.89 1.01 -15.14
N SER A 53 -8.08 1.40 -16.13
CA SER A 53 -8.57 2.01 -17.38
C SER A 53 -9.40 1.04 -18.22
N LEU A 54 -9.27 -0.28 -18.05
CA LEU A 54 -10.12 -1.27 -18.71
C LEU A 54 -11.47 -1.44 -18.01
N PHE A 55 -11.60 -0.99 -16.77
CA PHE A 55 -12.85 -1.02 -16.02
C PHE A 55 -13.53 0.36 -16.09
N PRO A 56 -14.82 0.43 -16.48
CA PRO A 56 -15.58 1.66 -16.37
C PRO A 56 -15.54 2.17 -14.92
N GLN A 57 -15.37 3.48 -14.72
CA GLN A 57 -15.35 4.06 -13.38
C GLN A 57 -16.66 3.76 -12.63
N GLU A 58 -17.78 3.67 -13.37
CA GLU A 58 -19.09 3.31 -12.86
C GLU A 58 -19.09 1.92 -12.22
N LYS A 59 -18.35 0.95 -12.81
CA LYS A 59 -18.23 -0.40 -12.26
C LYS A 59 -17.40 -0.40 -10.97
N ILE A 60 -16.36 0.42 -10.91
CA ILE A 60 -15.54 0.54 -9.69
C ILE A 60 -16.36 1.15 -8.56
N ILE A 61 -17.17 2.17 -8.85
CA ILE A 61 -18.10 2.76 -7.86
C ILE A 61 -19.21 1.78 -7.49
N GLU A 62 -19.76 1.00 -8.43
CA GLU A 62 -20.78 -0.01 -8.15
C GLU A 62 -20.27 -1.06 -7.15
N PHE A 63 -19.03 -1.54 -7.32
CA PHE A 63 -18.47 -2.59 -6.48
C PHE A 63 -17.75 -2.10 -5.22
N LEU A 64 -17.16 -0.91 -5.24
CA LEU A 64 -16.28 -0.40 -4.17
C LEU A 64 -16.66 1.02 -3.68
N GLY A 65 -17.67 1.64 -4.28
CA GLY A 65 -18.14 2.97 -3.91
C GLY A 65 -18.80 3.01 -2.54
N LYS A 66 -19.12 4.23 -2.09
CA LYS A 66 -19.73 4.50 -0.78
C LYS A 66 -21.04 3.71 -0.56
N ASP A 67 -21.81 3.49 -1.63
CA ASP A 67 -23.10 2.81 -1.60
C ASP A 67 -23.02 1.29 -1.86
N SER A 68 -21.81 0.73 -2.01
CA SER A 68 -21.60 -0.71 -2.29
C SER A 68 -22.03 -1.63 -1.14
N GLY A 69 -22.28 -1.06 0.05
CA GLY A 69 -22.71 -1.79 1.24
C GLY A 69 -21.75 -2.92 1.61
N LEU A 70 -22.26 -3.95 2.31
CA LEU A 70 -21.44 -5.09 2.77
C LEU A 70 -20.74 -5.85 1.64
N LYS A 71 -21.26 -5.79 0.40
CA LYS A 71 -20.65 -6.45 -0.76
C LYS A 71 -19.29 -5.82 -1.09
N GLY A 72 -19.17 -4.50 -1.01
CA GLY A 72 -17.89 -3.82 -1.28
C GLY A 72 -16.81 -4.16 -0.27
N TYR A 73 -17.16 -4.26 1.01
CA TYR A 73 -16.22 -4.69 2.06
C TYR A 73 -15.72 -6.11 1.82
N GLY A 74 -16.58 -7.04 1.41
CA GLY A 74 -16.18 -8.41 1.08
C GLY A 74 -15.25 -8.46 -0.14
N ILE A 75 -15.56 -7.72 -1.20
CA ILE A 75 -14.72 -7.66 -2.41
C ILE A 75 -13.37 -7.03 -2.09
N ALA A 76 -13.35 -5.93 -1.34
CA ALA A 76 -12.13 -5.27 -0.88
C ALA A 76 -11.26 -6.20 -0.04
N ALA A 77 -11.86 -6.94 0.90
CA ALA A 77 -11.13 -7.87 1.75
C ALA A 77 -10.49 -9.01 0.96
N LEU A 78 -11.21 -9.58 -0.01
CA LEU A 78 -10.69 -10.66 -0.86
C LEU A 78 -9.60 -10.16 -1.81
N THR A 79 -9.86 -9.06 -2.51
CA THR A 79 -8.91 -8.50 -3.49
C THR A 79 -7.63 -8.01 -2.82
N GLY A 80 -7.74 -7.31 -1.68
CA GLY A 80 -6.58 -6.88 -0.89
C GLY A 80 -5.77 -8.08 -0.39
N SER A 81 -6.44 -9.09 0.18
CA SER A 81 -5.77 -10.30 0.68
C SER A 81 -4.97 -11.06 -0.39
N ILE A 82 -5.37 -11.00 -1.67
CA ILE A 82 -4.70 -11.71 -2.78
C ILE A 82 -3.62 -10.85 -3.45
N ALA A 83 -3.83 -9.54 -3.57
CA ALA A 83 -3.02 -8.69 -4.44
C ALA A 83 -1.54 -8.52 -3.99
N MET A 84 -1.24 -8.65 -2.69
CA MET A 84 0.10 -8.56 -2.09
C MET A 84 1.00 -7.48 -2.72
N ILE A 85 0.50 -6.24 -2.76
CA ILE A 85 1.21 -5.09 -3.33
C ILE A 85 2.12 -4.48 -2.25
N PRO A 86 3.37 -4.11 -2.57
CA PRO A 86 4.24 -3.40 -1.64
C PRO A 86 3.61 -2.12 -1.09
N GLY A 87 3.78 -1.88 0.22
CA GLY A 87 3.05 -0.80 0.89
C GLY A 87 3.32 0.61 0.35
N PHE A 88 4.52 0.86 -0.20
CA PHE A 88 4.84 2.14 -0.82
C PHE A 88 4.04 2.41 -2.12
N ILE A 89 3.48 1.38 -2.76
CA ILE A 89 2.60 1.49 -3.95
C ILE A 89 1.13 1.56 -3.54
N ALA A 90 0.77 0.90 -2.44
CA ALA A 90 -0.59 0.89 -1.92
C ALA A 90 -1.12 2.32 -1.65
N PHE A 91 -0.31 3.23 -1.10
CA PHE A 91 -0.76 4.59 -0.77
C PHE A 91 -1.13 5.44 -2.01
N PRO A 92 -0.27 5.56 -3.05
CA PRO A 92 -0.67 6.20 -4.30
C PRO A 92 -1.90 5.56 -4.93
N LEU A 93 -1.98 4.23 -4.93
CA LEU A 93 -3.14 3.50 -5.45
C LEU A 93 -4.42 3.89 -4.70
N GLY A 94 -4.36 3.93 -3.37
CA GLY A 94 -5.47 4.39 -2.55
C GLY A 94 -5.90 5.81 -2.91
N SER A 95 -4.96 6.73 -3.15
CA SER A 95 -5.29 8.10 -3.58
C SER A 95 -6.05 8.15 -4.91
N VAL A 96 -5.74 7.26 -5.85
CA VAL A 96 -6.46 7.13 -7.12
C VAL A 96 -7.87 6.59 -6.86
N LEU A 97 -7.99 5.52 -6.07
CA LEU A 97 -9.29 4.92 -5.74
C LEU A 97 -10.24 5.89 -5.02
N VAL A 98 -9.74 6.69 -4.06
CA VAL A 98 -10.54 7.75 -3.43
C VAL A 98 -11.05 8.75 -4.48
N LYS A 99 -10.18 9.21 -5.39
CA LYS A 99 -10.57 10.14 -6.46
C LYS A 99 -11.60 9.54 -7.42
N MET A 100 -11.60 8.21 -7.56
CA MET A 100 -12.59 7.50 -8.37
C MET A 100 -13.95 7.32 -7.67
N GLY A 101 -14.06 7.65 -6.38
CA GLY A 101 -15.31 7.57 -5.61
C GLY A 101 -15.44 6.34 -4.71
N VAL A 102 -14.34 5.60 -4.48
CA VAL A 102 -14.32 4.48 -3.53
C VAL A 102 -14.52 5.00 -2.10
N GLY A 103 -15.36 4.31 -1.32
CA GLY A 103 -15.61 4.66 0.08
C GLY A 103 -14.36 4.51 0.94
N TYR A 104 -14.15 5.41 1.92
CA TYR A 104 -13.00 5.36 2.81
C TYR A 104 -12.98 4.09 3.68
N GLY A 105 -14.13 3.58 4.08
CA GLY A 105 -14.22 2.33 4.84
C GLY A 105 -13.84 1.12 3.98
N VAL A 106 -14.36 1.05 2.76
CA VAL A 106 -14.03 0.00 1.77
C VAL A 106 -12.54 0.03 1.42
N LEU A 107 -12.00 1.24 1.20
CA LEU A 107 -10.59 1.44 0.92
C LEU A 107 -9.71 1.04 2.12
N ALA A 108 -10.13 1.35 3.34
CA ALA A 108 -9.42 0.95 4.54
C ALA A 108 -9.35 -0.56 4.67
N VAL A 109 -10.44 -1.30 4.38
CA VAL A 109 -10.41 -2.77 4.33
C VAL A 109 -9.45 -3.28 3.25
N PHE A 110 -9.53 -2.73 2.04
CA PHE A 110 -8.64 -3.10 0.95
C PHE A 110 -7.17 -2.92 1.34
N MET A 111 -6.82 -1.73 1.85
CA MET A 111 -5.45 -1.37 2.23
C MET A 111 -4.92 -2.19 3.40
N THR A 112 -5.76 -2.44 4.41
CA THR A 112 -5.34 -3.21 5.59
C THR A 112 -5.24 -4.69 5.29
N THR A 113 -6.17 -5.28 4.52
CA THR A 113 -6.04 -6.69 4.09
C THR A 113 -4.82 -6.90 3.20
N LEU A 114 -4.55 -5.95 2.30
CA LEU A 114 -3.36 -5.94 1.44
C LEU A 114 -2.04 -6.03 2.20
N MET A 115 -1.97 -5.44 3.40
CA MET A 115 -0.75 -5.45 4.23
C MET A 115 -0.76 -6.53 5.31
N MET A 116 -1.91 -6.82 5.93
CA MET A 116 -2.00 -7.65 7.13
C MET A 116 -2.29 -9.12 6.83
N VAL A 117 -3.00 -9.42 5.74
CA VAL A 117 -3.39 -10.79 5.38
C VAL A 117 -2.36 -11.36 4.42
N GLY A 118 -1.62 -12.35 4.88
CA GLY A 118 -0.58 -13.05 4.16
C GLY A 118 -1.08 -14.30 3.45
N THR A 119 -2.05 -14.20 2.52
CA THR A 119 -2.56 -15.40 1.82
C THR A 119 -1.47 -16.08 0.98
N VAL A 120 -0.68 -15.29 0.26
CA VAL A 120 0.43 -15.76 -0.56
C VAL A 120 1.59 -16.24 0.32
N THR A 121 1.82 -15.59 1.47
CA THR A 121 2.88 -15.95 2.42
C THR A 121 2.47 -17.07 3.38
N LEU A 122 1.22 -17.55 3.35
CA LEU A 122 0.69 -18.51 4.31
C LEU A 122 1.51 -19.80 4.39
N LYS A 123 2.00 -20.31 3.25
CA LYS A 123 2.86 -21.51 3.21
C LYS A 123 4.19 -21.30 3.92
N ILE A 124 4.77 -20.12 3.73
CA ILE A 124 6.03 -19.72 4.38
C ILE A 124 5.78 -19.55 5.88
N GLU A 125 4.72 -18.84 6.26
CA GLU A 125 4.32 -18.70 7.66
C GLU A 125 4.10 -20.05 8.33
N ALA A 126 3.44 -20.98 7.65
CA ALA A 126 3.16 -22.31 8.17
C ALA A 126 4.43 -23.14 8.38
N SER A 127 5.48 -22.95 7.55
CA SER A 127 6.76 -23.63 7.78
C SER A 127 7.52 -23.10 8.99
N PHE A 128 7.31 -21.83 9.37
CA PHE A 128 7.98 -21.23 10.54
C PHE A 128 7.19 -21.37 11.84
N PHE A 129 5.86 -21.18 11.80
CA PHE A 129 5.00 -21.09 12.99
C PHE A 129 4.02 -22.27 13.15
N GLY A 130 3.89 -23.11 12.12
CA GLY A 130 2.89 -24.17 12.05
C GLY A 130 1.52 -23.67 11.60
N TRP A 131 0.79 -24.54 10.88
CA TRP A 131 -0.49 -24.22 10.24
C TRP A 131 -1.54 -23.58 11.16
N LYS A 132 -1.65 -24.07 12.40
CA LYS A 132 -2.64 -23.55 13.36
C LYS A 132 -2.40 -22.07 13.67
N VAL A 133 -1.15 -21.68 13.92
CA VAL A 133 -0.78 -20.31 14.28
C VAL A 133 -0.89 -19.39 13.06
N SER A 134 -0.42 -19.84 11.89
CA SER A 134 -0.49 -19.05 10.66
C SER A 134 -1.92 -18.77 10.21
N LEU A 135 -2.81 -19.77 10.30
CA LEU A 135 -4.23 -19.58 10.01
C LEU A 135 -4.89 -18.63 11.01
N LEU A 136 -4.63 -18.81 12.31
CA LEU A 136 -5.16 -17.93 13.35
C LEU A 136 -4.71 -16.47 13.13
N ARG A 137 -3.43 -16.25 12.83
CA ARG A 137 -2.88 -14.93 12.51
C ARG A 137 -3.62 -14.28 11.35
N ASN A 138 -3.82 -15.02 10.25
CA ASN A 138 -4.49 -14.49 9.07
C ASN A 138 -5.97 -14.21 9.31
N CYS A 139 -6.67 -15.09 10.04
CA CYS A 139 -8.06 -14.84 10.43
C CYS A 139 -8.18 -13.59 11.32
N LEU A 140 -7.29 -13.42 12.30
CA LEU A 140 -7.28 -12.23 13.16
C LEU A 140 -6.94 -10.96 12.36
N SER A 141 -5.98 -11.02 11.44
CA SER A 141 -5.68 -9.92 10.51
C SER A 141 -6.88 -9.55 9.66
N LEU A 142 -7.60 -10.54 9.12
CA LEU A 142 -8.79 -10.32 8.31
C LEU A 142 -9.92 -9.70 9.14
N MET A 143 -10.17 -10.20 10.35
CA MET A 143 -11.15 -9.59 11.25
C MET A 143 -10.76 -8.16 11.63
N GLY A 144 -9.50 -7.93 11.97
CA GLY A 144 -8.97 -6.60 12.29
C GLY A 144 -9.13 -5.62 11.14
N SER A 145 -8.89 -6.06 9.90
CA SER A 145 -9.07 -5.24 8.70
C SER A 145 -10.52 -4.75 8.54
N LEU A 146 -11.50 -5.63 8.79
CA LEU A 146 -12.92 -5.30 8.72
C LEU A 146 -13.32 -4.32 9.81
N ILE A 147 -12.81 -4.50 11.04
CA ILE A 147 -13.04 -3.58 12.16
C ILE A 147 -12.50 -2.20 11.83
N ILE A 148 -11.25 -2.11 11.33
CA ILE A 148 -10.64 -0.84 10.93
C ILE A 148 -11.47 -0.17 9.81
N GLY A 149 -11.93 -0.95 8.83
CA GLY A 149 -12.81 -0.46 7.78
C GLY A 149 -14.11 0.12 8.30
N MET A 150 -14.78 -0.57 9.23
CA MET A 150 -16.01 -0.07 9.86
C MET A 150 -15.74 1.22 10.65
N ILE A 151 -14.65 1.28 11.41
CA ILE A 151 -14.27 2.50 12.14
C ILE A 151 -14.05 3.66 11.16
N MET A 152 -13.32 3.42 10.07
CA MET A 152 -13.08 4.45 9.05
C MET A 152 -14.36 4.90 8.34
N ALA A 153 -15.29 3.98 8.09
CA ALA A 153 -16.61 4.32 7.56
C ALA A 153 -17.36 5.27 8.51
N VAL A 154 -17.41 4.94 9.80
CA VAL A 154 -18.07 5.80 10.80
C VAL A 154 -17.39 7.17 10.90
N LEU A 155 -16.06 7.23 10.87
CA LEU A 155 -15.32 8.48 11.04
C LEU A 155 -15.36 9.40 9.82
N TRP A 156 -15.44 8.85 8.61
CA TRP A 156 -15.20 9.62 7.37
C TRP A 156 -16.37 9.60 6.38
N GLU A 157 -17.27 8.63 6.48
CA GLU A 157 -18.44 8.54 5.58
C GLU A 157 -19.72 9.09 6.21
N TYR A 158 -19.81 9.09 7.55
CA TYR A 158 -20.94 9.61 8.31
C TYR A 158 -20.74 11.04 8.87
N LEU A 159 -19.51 11.56 8.86
CA LEU A 159 -19.19 12.98 9.09
C LEU A 159 -19.09 13.74 7.76
#